data_AF-A0AAN8E387-F1
#
_entry.id   AF-A0AAN8E387-F1
#
_cell.length_a   1.000
_cell.length_b   1.000
_cell.length_c   1.000
_cell.angle_alpha   90.00
_cell.angle_beta   90.00
_cell.angle_gamma   90.00
#
_symmetry.space_group_name_H-M   'P 1'
#
loop_
_entity.id
_entity.type
_entity.pdbx_description
1 polymer ?
#
loop_
_entity_poly.entity_id
_entity_poly.type
_entity_poly.pdbx_seq_one_letter_code
_entity_poly.pdbx_strand_id
1 'polypeptide(L)'
;MLLVLLMSLLCCVPAAKACLQCDRSIRLLHEDFVLSAPSVNDQIEIQNICDYAYVTYRETSQERKGVIDPTTLYRVRTEYQSEFHRFLKTQHTGSVQFEAIQIMEKGRKILEKHLDIFIQDGLCPNKCGLLKRRVMDCFSCRYQIYVCPSPSGQQNCGDYPVQAEEGGQAVLNCFLPWHRILLEKTEYHYSWAPGVPGTKKLNESDFKALVVTDDSSVVLNQLHVAEQGTYRCSLQGRNGTVFYRVTFLLTVAPVPEPTLRPVVTLPSLPHGDNYSTFHPEDLLVPLIAMVTAMSLAVIIGLTVVLGMMMSQRRATEERRRRTERKNTLNTV
;
A
#
# COMPACT_ATOMS: atom_id res chain seq x y z
N MET A 1 54.82 19.61 -1.27
CA MET A 1 54.12 18.62 -0.42
C MET A 1 52.62 18.86 -0.31
N LEU A 2 52.15 20.08 0.00
CA LEU A 2 50.71 20.36 0.14
C LEU A 2 49.89 20.10 -1.14
N LEU A 3 50.47 20.35 -2.32
CA LEU A 3 49.83 20.09 -3.62
C LEU A 3 49.66 18.58 -3.91
N VAL A 4 50.61 17.75 -3.48
CA VAL A 4 50.59 16.29 -3.68
C VAL A 4 49.56 15.64 -2.74
N LEU A 5 49.40 16.18 -1.53
CA LEU A 5 48.35 15.80 -0.58
C LEU A 5 46.95 16.20 -1.07
N LEU A 6 46.78 17.37 -1.68
CA LEU A 6 45.50 17.74 -2.30
C LEU A 6 45.15 16.86 -3.50
N MET A 7 46.11 16.56 -4.38
CA MET A 7 45.87 15.69 -5.55
C MET A 7 45.55 14.24 -5.17
N SER A 8 46.10 13.73 -4.06
CA SER A 8 45.78 12.39 -3.55
C SER A 8 44.39 12.33 -2.90
N LEU A 9 43.91 13.42 -2.29
CA LEU A 9 42.53 13.56 -1.81
C LEU A 9 41.49 13.71 -2.96
N LEU A 10 41.88 14.29 -4.09
CA LEU A 10 41.04 14.38 -5.30
C LEU A 10 40.96 13.06 -6.11
N CYS A 11 41.89 12.12 -5.91
CA CYS A 11 41.86 10.79 -6.54
C CYS A 11 41.06 9.74 -5.76
N CYS A 12 40.52 10.05 -4.58
CA CYS A 12 39.49 9.23 -3.95
C CYS A 12 38.13 9.55 -4.59
N VAL A 13 38.01 9.39 -5.92
CA VAL A 13 36.69 9.22 -6.52
C VAL A 13 36.15 7.95 -5.87
N PRO A 14 35.08 8.02 -5.03
CA PRO A 14 34.50 6.81 -4.51
C PRO A 14 34.19 5.94 -5.73
N ALA A 15 34.83 4.78 -5.82
CA ALA A 15 34.67 3.88 -6.94
C ALA A 15 33.17 3.71 -7.16
N ALA A 16 32.68 4.24 -8.28
CA ALA A 16 31.25 4.31 -8.54
C ALA A 16 30.69 2.90 -8.42
N LYS A 17 29.77 2.70 -7.48
CA LYS A 17 29.21 1.39 -7.18
C LYS A 17 28.13 1.06 -8.22
N ALA A 18 27.70 -0.19 -8.24
CA ALA A 18 26.47 -0.58 -8.92
C ALA A 18 25.38 -0.89 -7.90
N CYS A 19 24.13 -0.98 -8.36
CA CYS A 19 22.97 -1.16 -7.48
C CYS A 19 23.15 -2.37 -6.55
N LEU A 20 23.68 -3.48 -7.10
CA LEU A 20 23.90 -4.71 -6.37
C LEU A 20 24.97 -4.57 -5.27
N GLN A 21 26.05 -3.83 -5.53
CA GLN A 21 27.17 -3.58 -4.60
C GLN A 21 26.81 -2.58 -3.50
N CYS A 22 25.68 -1.88 -3.64
CA CYS A 22 25.18 -1.04 -2.57
C CYS A 22 24.69 -1.85 -1.36
N ASP A 23 24.28 -3.11 -1.57
CA ASP A 23 23.99 -4.00 -0.46
C ASP A 23 25.30 -4.59 0.11
N ARG A 24 25.50 -4.41 1.41
CA ARG A 24 26.68 -4.91 2.12
C ARG A 24 26.75 -6.43 2.09
N SER A 25 25.62 -7.13 2.15
CA SER A 25 25.63 -8.60 2.19
C SER A 25 26.15 -9.21 0.89
N ILE A 26 25.95 -8.54 -0.25
CA ILE A 26 26.47 -9.00 -1.53
C ILE A 26 27.98 -8.79 -1.62
N ARG A 27 28.49 -7.66 -1.12
CA ARG A 27 29.94 -7.44 -1.08
C ARG A 27 30.65 -8.47 -0.21
N LEU A 28 30.11 -8.73 0.98
CA LEU A 28 30.62 -9.77 1.87
C LEU A 28 30.54 -11.16 1.22
N LEU A 29 29.43 -11.48 0.53
CA LEU A 29 29.29 -12.75 -0.19
C LEU A 29 30.40 -12.96 -1.23
N HIS A 30 30.77 -11.91 -1.98
CA HIS A 30 31.85 -11.99 -2.95
C HIS A 30 33.23 -12.05 -2.29
N GLU A 31 33.45 -11.27 -1.23
CA GLU A 31 34.69 -11.32 -0.44
C GLU A 31 34.90 -12.73 0.13
N ASP A 32 33.87 -13.33 0.73
CA ASP A 32 33.91 -14.70 1.25
C ASP A 32 34.15 -15.72 0.12
N PHE A 33 33.54 -15.52 -1.05
CA PHE A 33 33.77 -16.39 -2.21
C PHE A 33 35.21 -16.36 -2.68
N VAL A 34 35.80 -15.16 -2.82
CA VAL A 34 37.22 -15.00 -3.18
C VAL A 34 38.10 -15.68 -2.13
N LEU A 35 37.87 -15.41 -0.84
CA LEU A 35 38.69 -15.95 0.25
C LEU A 35 38.57 -17.49 0.40
N SER A 36 37.47 -18.08 -0.07
CA SER A 36 37.24 -19.52 -0.04
C SER A 36 37.98 -20.31 -1.13
N ALA A 37 38.69 -19.63 -2.03
CA ALA A 37 39.36 -20.31 -3.15
C ALA A 37 40.51 -21.23 -2.68
N PRO A 38 40.80 -22.34 -3.40
CA PRO A 38 41.75 -23.37 -2.95
C PRO A 38 43.21 -22.91 -2.87
N SER A 39 43.60 -21.94 -3.69
CA SER A 39 44.96 -21.42 -3.76
C SER A 39 44.98 -19.91 -3.89
N VAL A 40 46.11 -19.28 -3.52
CA VAL A 40 46.30 -17.83 -3.70
C VAL A 40 46.17 -17.40 -5.18
N ASN A 41 46.61 -18.26 -6.11
CA ASN A 41 46.46 -17.98 -7.53
C ASN A 41 44.98 -17.94 -7.95
N ASP A 42 44.18 -18.87 -7.45
CA ASP A 42 42.73 -18.88 -7.68
C ASP A 42 42.06 -17.67 -7.02
N GLN A 43 42.50 -17.25 -5.83
CA GLN A 43 41.99 -16.02 -5.19
C GLN A 43 42.20 -14.80 -6.08
N ILE A 44 43.39 -14.64 -6.65
CA ILE A 44 43.72 -13.53 -7.56
C ILE A 44 42.84 -13.60 -8.83
N GLU A 45 42.65 -14.79 -9.39
CA GLU A 45 41.82 -14.98 -10.58
C GLU A 45 40.34 -14.66 -10.32
N ILE A 46 39.76 -15.20 -9.23
CA ILE A 46 38.37 -14.92 -8.84
C ILE A 46 38.21 -13.43 -8.51
N GLN A 47 39.18 -12.81 -7.85
CA GLN A 47 39.15 -11.38 -7.56
C GLN A 47 39.09 -10.54 -8.85
N ASN A 48 39.93 -10.85 -9.84
CA ASN A 48 39.90 -10.18 -11.14
C ASN A 48 38.54 -10.34 -11.84
N ILE A 49 37.92 -11.52 -11.74
CA ILE A 49 36.58 -11.77 -12.30
C ILE A 49 35.52 -10.95 -11.56
N CYS A 50 35.59 -10.88 -10.22
CA CYS A 50 34.67 -10.07 -9.42
C CYS A 50 34.79 -8.58 -9.77
N ASP A 51 36.02 -8.07 -9.91
CA ASP A 51 36.28 -6.68 -10.27
C ASP A 51 35.75 -6.35 -11.67
N TYR A 52 35.94 -7.25 -12.64
CA TYR A 52 35.34 -7.12 -13.97
C TYR A 52 33.80 -7.17 -13.91
N ALA A 53 33.23 -8.08 -13.11
CA ALA A 53 31.79 -8.16 -12.93
C ALA A 53 31.20 -6.88 -12.31
N TYR A 54 31.93 -6.19 -11.43
CA TYR A 54 31.47 -4.92 -10.87
C TYR A 54 31.39 -3.82 -11.92
N VAL A 55 32.27 -3.84 -12.92
CA VAL A 55 32.18 -2.95 -14.08
C VAL A 55 30.90 -3.23 -14.87
N THR A 56 30.61 -4.50 -15.17
CA THR A 56 29.42 -4.86 -15.95
C THR A 56 28.12 -4.62 -15.19
N TYR A 57 28.09 -4.83 -13.87
CA TYR A 57 26.94 -4.47 -13.04
C TYR A 57 26.69 -2.96 -13.04
N ARG A 58 27.76 -2.17 -13.01
CA ARG A 58 27.69 -0.70 -13.06
C ARG A 58 27.11 -0.25 -14.39
N GLU A 59 27.61 -0.77 -15.50
CA GLU A 59 27.10 -0.50 -16.85
C GLU A 59 25.63 -0.89 -16.98
N THR A 60 25.28 -2.11 -16.54
CA THR A 60 23.89 -2.62 -16.50
C THR A 60 22.97 -1.67 -15.72
N SER A 61 23.45 -1.12 -14.60
CA SER A 61 22.73 -0.14 -13.80
C SER A 61 22.59 1.20 -14.53
N GLN A 62 23.66 1.69 -15.18
CA GLN A 62 23.69 2.97 -15.92
C GLN A 62 22.69 3.00 -17.07
N GLU A 63 22.70 1.95 -17.88
CA GLU A 63 21.78 1.77 -19.02
C GLU A 63 20.31 1.83 -18.57
N ARG A 64 20.04 1.51 -17.30
CA ARG A 64 18.71 1.44 -16.67
C ARG A 64 18.51 2.57 -15.65
N LYS A 65 18.93 3.78 -16.00
CA LYS A 65 18.78 5.03 -15.23
C LYS A 65 19.58 5.12 -13.92
N GLY A 66 20.30 4.08 -13.51
CA GLY A 66 21.19 4.11 -12.34
C GLY A 66 20.47 4.26 -11.00
N VAL A 67 19.19 3.90 -10.93
CA VAL A 67 18.38 4.00 -9.71
C VAL A 67 17.61 2.72 -9.45
N ILE A 68 17.41 2.39 -8.17
CA ILE A 68 16.63 1.23 -7.74
C ILE A 68 15.87 1.55 -6.45
N ASP A 69 14.63 1.10 -6.30
CA ASP A 69 13.92 1.26 -5.03
C ASP A 69 14.31 0.16 -4.01
N PRO A 70 14.09 0.39 -2.70
CA PRO A 70 14.46 -0.58 -1.66
C PRO A 70 13.87 -1.98 -1.87
N THR A 71 12.63 -2.05 -2.36
CA THR A 71 11.93 -3.32 -2.57
C THR A 71 12.55 -4.11 -3.71
N THR A 72 12.86 -3.46 -4.85
CA THR A 72 13.52 -4.14 -5.97
C THR A 72 14.94 -4.54 -5.61
N LEU A 73 15.71 -3.68 -4.90
CA LEU A 73 17.04 -4.05 -4.42
C LEU A 73 17.01 -5.29 -3.52
N TYR A 74 16.03 -5.36 -2.61
CA TYR A 74 15.81 -6.54 -1.77
C TYR A 74 15.54 -7.80 -2.60
N ARG A 75 14.71 -7.70 -3.65
CA ARG A 75 14.39 -8.83 -4.54
C ARG A 75 15.62 -9.31 -5.30
N VAL A 76 16.37 -8.39 -5.92
CA VAL A 76 17.61 -8.69 -6.64
C VAL A 76 18.59 -9.41 -5.71
N ARG A 77 18.84 -8.82 -4.53
CA ARG A 77 19.75 -9.39 -3.54
C ARG A 77 19.33 -10.80 -3.14
N THR A 78 18.06 -11.00 -2.81
CA THR A 78 17.57 -12.27 -2.30
C THR A 78 17.62 -13.37 -3.38
N GLU A 79 17.22 -13.05 -4.61
CA GLU A 79 17.32 -13.98 -5.75
C GLU A 79 18.79 -14.35 -6.01
N TYR A 80 19.68 -13.36 -6.05
CA TYR A 80 21.09 -13.61 -6.28
C TYR A 80 21.75 -14.41 -5.14
N GLN A 81 21.47 -14.09 -3.88
CA GLN A 81 21.96 -14.86 -2.72
C GLN A 81 21.50 -16.32 -2.77
N SER A 82 20.25 -16.57 -3.16
CA SER A 82 19.72 -17.92 -3.31
C SER A 82 20.43 -18.68 -4.42
N GLU A 83 20.64 -18.05 -5.57
CA GLU A 83 21.39 -18.63 -6.70
C GLU A 83 22.84 -18.91 -6.32
N PHE A 84 23.48 -18.01 -5.58
CA PHE A 84 24.84 -18.18 -5.07
C PHE A 84 24.94 -19.33 -4.07
N HIS A 85 24.00 -19.43 -3.13
CA HIS A 85 23.95 -20.57 -2.20
C HIS A 85 23.76 -21.90 -2.90
N ARG A 86 22.93 -21.94 -3.95
CA ARG A 86 22.76 -23.13 -4.78
C ARG A 86 24.04 -23.47 -5.53
N PHE A 87 24.70 -22.47 -6.10
CA PHE A 87 25.98 -22.62 -6.76
C PHE A 87 27.02 -23.23 -5.80
N LEU A 88 27.20 -22.68 -4.59
CA LEU A 88 28.18 -23.20 -3.61
C LEU A 88 27.92 -24.65 -3.16
N LYS A 89 26.68 -25.15 -3.26
CA LYS A 89 26.32 -26.53 -2.89
C LYS A 89 26.43 -27.52 -4.05
N THR A 90 26.51 -27.03 -5.28
CA THR A 90 26.57 -27.88 -6.46
C THR A 90 27.99 -28.43 -6.62
N GLN A 91 28.11 -29.69 -7.02
CA GLN A 91 29.41 -30.24 -7.38
C GLN A 91 29.85 -29.66 -8.72
N HIS A 92 31.04 -29.08 -8.70
CA HIS A 92 31.61 -28.28 -9.74
C HIS A 92 32.76 -29.05 -10.39
N THR A 93 32.64 -29.31 -11.69
CA THR A 93 33.62 -30.08 -12.48
C THR A 93 34.36 -29.21 -13.51
N GLY A 94 34.07 -27.91 -13.53
CA GLY A 94 34.71 -26.94 -14.42
C GLY A 94 36.00 -26.39 -13.83
N SER A 95 36.62 -25.44 -14.54
CA SER A 95 37.70 -24.64 -13.96
C SER A 95 37.12 -23.59 -13.02
N VAL A 96 37.85 -23.27 -11.96
CA VAL A 96 37.48 -22.22 -10.99
C VAL A 96 37.16 -20.90 -11.70
N GLN A 97 37.95 -20.54 -12.72
CA GLN A 97 37.72 -19.37 -13.57
C GLN A 97 36.34 -19.38 -14.22
N PHE A 98 35.99 -20.48 -14.90
CA PHE A 98 34.74 -20.58 -15.64
C PHE A 98 33.54 -20.52 -14.70
N GLU A 99 33.63 -21.20 -13.56
CA GLU A 99 32.57 -21.24 -12.54
C GLU A 99 32.37 -19.88 -11.88
N ALA A 100 33.45 -19.17 -11.57
CA ALA A 100 33.39 -17.79 -11.07
C ALA A 100 32.74 -16.85 -12.10
N ILE A 101 33.10 -16.95 -13.38
CA ILE A 101 32.46 -16.17 -14.45
C ILE A 101 30.96 -16.48 -14.51
N GLN A 102 30.57 -17.75 -14.43
CA GLN A 102 29.17 -18.15 -14.51
C GLN A 102 28.34 -17.56 -13.38
N ILE A 103 28.79 -17.64 -12.12
CA ILE A 103 28.01 -17.12 -11.00
C ILE A 103 27.96 -15.59 -10.99
N MET A 104 29.03 -14.90 -11.38
CA MET A 104 29.02 -13.45 -11.50
C MET A 104 28.12 -12.97 -12.65
N GLU A 105 28.18 -13.63 -13.81
CA GLU A 105 27.29 -13.32 -14.93
C GLU A 105 25.81 -13.58 -14.58
N LYS A 106 25.54 -14.58 -13.73
CA LYS A 106 24.21 -14.82 -13.18
C LYS A 106 23.72 -13.63 -12.35
N GLY A 107 24.59 -13.03 -11.53
CA GLY A 107 24.29 -11.80 -10.78
C GLY A 107 23.90 -10.64 -11.70
N ARG A 108 24.61 -10.48 -12.83
CA ARG A 108 24.36 -9.42 -13.81
C ARG A 108 22.97 -9.58 -14.42
N LYS A 109 22.65 -10.79 -14.87
CA LYS A 109 21.35 -11.13 -15.49
C LYS A 109 20.18 -10.94 -14.53
N ILE A 110 20.34 -11.28 -13.26
CA ILE A 110 19.31 -11.06 -12.23
C ILE A 110 19.11 -9.56 -12.03
N LEU A 111 20.18 -8.80 -11.88
CA LEU A 111 20.11 -7.34 -11.74
C LEU A 111 19.40 -6.71 -12.94
N GLU A 112 19.82 -7.06 -14.16
CA GLU A 112 19.23 -6.64 -15.43
C GLU A 112 17.71 -6.88 -15.47
N LYS A 113 17.29 -8.14 -15.26
CA LYS A 113 15.88 -8.54 -15.28
C LYS A 113 15.00 -7.71 -14.34
N HIS A 114 15.44 -7.50 -13.10
CA HIS A 114 14.66 -6.75 -12.12
C HIS A 114 14.67 -5.26 -12.41
N LEU A 115 15.79 -4.71 -12.89
CA LEU A 115 15.86 -3.32 -13.30
C LEU A 115 14.97 -3.06 -14.52
N ASP A 116 14.89 -3.95 -15.51
CA ASP A 116 14.00 -3.76 -16.67
C ASP A 116 12.54 -3.59 -16.24
N ILE A 117 12.05 -4.52 -15.40
CA ILE A 117 10.69 -4.47 -14.85
C ILE A 117 10.49 -3.20 -14.01
N PHE A 118 11.46 -2.87 -13.17
CA PHE A 118 11.38 -1.69 -12.32
C PHE A 118 11.37 -0.41 -13.14
N ILE A 119 12.23 -0.24 -14.12
CA ILE A 119 12.31 1.00 -14.89
C ILE A 119 11.09 1.18 -15.79
N GLN A 120 10.58 0.09 -16.37
CA GLN A 120 9.42 0.13 -17.26
C GLN A 120 8.12 0.42 -16.50
N ASP A 121 7.80 -0.38 -15.48
CA ASP A 121 6.48 -0.35 -14.82
C ASP A 121 6.55 0.09 -13.36
N GLY A 122 7.69 -0.09 -12.71
CA GLY A 122 7.85 0.06 -11.27
C GLY A 122 8.23 1.47 -10.80
N LEU A 123 9.06 2.20 -11.55
CA LEU A 123 9.74 3.42 -11.11
C LEU A 123 8.73 4.58 -11.02
N CYS A 124 8.00 4.82 -12.10
CA CYS A 124 6.97 5.84 -12.23
C CYS A 124 5.63 5.24 -12.72
N PRO A 125 4.90 4.53 -11.85
CA PRO A 125 3.61 3.93 -12.21
C PRO A 125 2.47 4.95 -12.36
N ASN A 126 2.69 6.22 -11.98
CA ASN A 126 1.68 7.25 -12.06
C ASN A 126 1.46 7.70 -13.52
N LYS A 127 0.25 7.48 -14.04
CA LYS A 127 -0.17 7.97 -15.37
C LYS A 127 -0.58 9.44 -15.37
N CYS A 128 -0.77 10.01 -14.20
CA CYS A 128 -1.17 11.39 -13.95
C CYS A 128 -0.75 11.78 -12.53
N GLY A 129 -0.83 13.06 -12.19
CA GLY A 129 -0.40 13.54 -10.87
C GLY A 129 1.10 13.46 -10.66
N LEU A 130 1.54 13.71 -9.43
CA LEU A 130 2.93 13.79 -9.03
C LEU A 130 3.26 12.68 -8.05
N LEU A 131 4.23 11.84 -8.40
CA LEU A 131 4.78 10.83 -7.49
C LEU A 131 6.19 11.24 -7.08
N LYS A 132 6.40 11.40 -5.78
CA LYS A 132 7.74 11.50 -5.18
C LYS A 132 8.01 10.23 -4.39
N ARG A 133 9.06 9.50 -4.76
CA ARG A 133 9.41 8.24 -4.10
C ARG A 133 10.87 8.17 -3.72
N ARG A 134 11.21 7.31 -2.77
CA ARG A 134 12.58 7.06 -2.35
C ARG A 134 13.20 6.01 -3.27
N VAL A 135 14.34 6.34 -3.85
CA VAL A 135 15.19 5.40 -4.60
C VAL A 135 16.62 5.47 -4.06
N MET A 136 17.39 4.44 -4.31
CA MET A 136 18.82 4.43 -4.14
C MET A 136 19.47 4.82 -5.45
N ASP A 137 20.38 5.80 -5.39
CA ASP A 137 21.33 6.07 -6.46
C ASP A 137 22.41 4.99 -6.43
N CYS A 138 22.57 4.28 -7.54
CA CYS A 138 23.41 3.09 -7.58
C CYS A 138 24.91 3.39 -7.54
N PHE A 139 25.32 4.60 -7.91
CA PHE A 139 26.74 5.00 -7.95
C PHE A 139 27.26 5.44 -6.59
N SER A 140 26.45 6.22 -5.90
CA SER A 140 26.76 6.74 -4.56
C SER A 140 26.30 5.80 -3.45
N CYS A 141 25.39 4.86 -3.75
CA CYS A 141 24.66 4.05 -2.77
C CYS A 141 23.96 4.88 -1.70
N ARG A 142 23.51 6.09 -2.07
CA ARG A 142 22.75 6.98 -1.21
C ARG A 142 21.30 6.99 -1.63
N TYR A 143 20.42 7.15 -0.64
CA TYR A 143 19.01 7.34 -0.93
C TYR A 143 18.75 8.77 -1.36
N GLN A 144 17.93 8.92 -2.40
CA GLN A 144 17.46 10.19 -2.91
C GLN A 144 15.96 10.12 -3.24
N ILE A 145 15.35 11.29 -3.42
CA ILE A 145 13.97 11.40 -3.86
C ILE A 145 13.97 11.43 -5.39
N TYR A 146 13.30 10.46 -6.00
CA TYR A 146 13.01 10.47 -7.42
C TYR A 146 11.63 11.09 -7.65
N VAL A 147 11.58 12.09 -8.53
CA VAL A 147 10.35 12.80 -8.88
C VAL A 147 9.85 12.25 -10.22
N CYS A 148 8.67 11.64 -10.19
CA CYS A 148 7.94 11.18 -11.37
C CYS A 148 6.89 12.24 -11.72
N PRO A 149 7.14 13.07 -12.76
CA PRO A 149 6.18 14.08 -13.17
C PRO A 149 4.94 13.44 -13.79
N SER A 150 3.84 14.20 -13.86
CA SER A 150 2.65 13.82 -14.61
C SER A 150 2.99 13.77 -16.10
N PRO A 151 2.76 12.66 -16.81
CA PRO A 151 2.99 12.58 -18.26
C PRO A 151 2.25 13.66 -19.05
N SER A 152 1.05 14.06 -18.60
CA SER A 152 0.23 15.10 -19.23
C SER A 152 0.54 16.52 -18.74
N GLY A 153 1.42 16.67 -17.73
CA GLY A 153 1.64 17.96 -17.05
C GLY A 153 0.44 18.49 -16.26
N GLN A 154 -0.71 17.83 -16.35
CA GLN A 154 -1.94 18.23 -15.67
C GLN A 154 -1.98 17.66 -14.24
N GLN A 155 -2.41 18.51 -13.30
CA GLN A 155 -2.66 18.11 -11.91
C GLN A 155 -3.99 17.36 -11.76
N ASN A 156 -4.99 17.69 -12.59
CA ASN A 156 -6.26 16.94 -12.63
C ASN A 156 -6.06 15.66 -13.45
N CYS A 157 -6.37 14.53 -12.82
CA CYS A 157 -6.23 13.20 -13.38
C CYS A 157 -7.44 12.71 -14.16
N GLY A 158 -8.45 13.56 -14.30
CA GLY A 158 -9.64 13.29 -15.10
C GLY A 158 -10.92 13.60 -14.35
N ASP A 159 -12.02 13.46 -15.07
CA ASP A 159 -13.36 13.70 -14.57
C ASP A 159 -14.16 12.39 -14.69
N TYR A 160 -14.82 12.00 -13.60
CA TYR A 160 -15.52 10.72 -13.47
C TYR A 160 -17.01 10.97 -13.27
N PRO A 161 -17.89 10.53 -14.19
CA PRO A 161 -19.32 10.64 -13.99
C PRO A 161 -19.78 9.69 -12.88
N VAL A 162 -20.65 10.18 -11.99
CA VAL A 162 -21.27 9.42 -10.92
C VAL A 162 -22.77 9.64 -11.01
N GLN A 163 -23.55 8.57 -11.06
CA GLN A 163 -25.01 8.63 -11.10
C GLN A 163 -25.57 8.01 -9.84
N ALA A 164 -26.57 8.66 -9.26
CA ALA A 164 -27.32 8.16 -8.13
C ALA A 164 -28.79 8.56 -8.27
N GLU A 165 -29.65 7.88 -7.53
CA GLU A 165 -31.06 8.24 -7.38
C GLU A 165 -31.25 9.00 -6.06
N GLU A 166 -32.31 9.80 -5.98
CA GLU A 166 -32.70 10.47 -4.75
C GLU A 166 -33.01 9.45 -3.64
N GLY A 167 -32.50 9.71 -2.43
CA GLY A 167 -32.50 8.76 -1.31
C GLY A 167 -31.44 7.65 -1.42
N GLY A 168 -30.73 7.56 -2.55
CA GLY A 168 -29.70 6.57 -2.82
C GLY A 168 -28.33 6.89 -2.21
N GLN A 169 -27.31 6.21 -2.71
CA GLN A 169 -25.91 6.32 -2.26
C GLN A 169 -24.97 6.52 -3.45
N ALA A 170 -23.92 7.33 -3.24
CA ALA A 170 -22.81 7.45 -4.18
C ALA A 170 -21.46 7.26 -3.46
N VAL A 171 -20.50 6.62 -4.14
CA VAL A 171 -19.15 6.40 -3.61
C VAL A 171 -18.14 7.18 -4.45
N LEU A 172 -17.39 8.07 -3.79
CA LEU A 172 -16.34 8.87 -4.39
C LEU A 172 -14.97 8.24 -4.10
N ASN A 173 -14.55 7.30 -4.95
CA ASN A 173 -13.28 6.60 -4.78
C ASN A 173 -12.12 7.36 -5.45
N CYS A 174 -11.26 7.94 -4.62
CA CYS A 174 -10.10 8.72 -5.03
C CYS A 174 -8.79 7.91 -4.99
N PHE A 175 -8.85 6.60 -4.75
CA PHE A 175 -7.68 5.75 -4.64
C PHE A 175 -7.05 5.43 -6.00
N LEU A 176 -5.73 5.64 -6.11
CA LEU A 176 -4.90 4.97 -7.11
C LEU A 176 -3.82 4.11 -6.44
N PRO A 177 -3.41 2.97 -7.04
CA PRO A 177 -2.44 2.06 -6.43
C PRO A 177 -1.12 2.74 -6.01
N TRP A 178 -0.65 3.71 -6.79
CA TRP A 178 0.62 4.40 -6.53
C TRP A 178 0.56 5.37 -5.33
N HIS A 179 -0.62 5.71 -4.81
CA HIS A 179 -0.75 6.54 -3.60
C HIS A 179 -0.07 5.90 -2.39
N ARG A 180 -0.05 4.56 -2.33
CA ARG A 180 0.62 3.80 -1.26
C ARG A 180 2.15 3.89 -1.28
N ILE A 181 2.72 4.41 -2.37
CA ILE A 181 4.17 4.54 -2.58
C ILE A 181 4.68 5.89 -2.05
N LEU A 182 3.79 6.86 -1.80
CA LEU A 182 4.16 8.17 -1.29
C LEU A 182 4.83 8.04 0.08
N LEU A 183 5.94 8.76 0.25
CA LEU A 183 6.75 8.72 1.47
C LEU A 183 6.16 9.54 2.60
N GLU A 184 5.43 10.59 2.25
CA GLU A 184 4.89 11.55 3.19
C GLU A 184 3.54 11.07 3.71
N LYS A 185 3.20 11.47 4.94
CA LYS A 185 1.82 11.35 5.42
C LYS A 185 0.95 12.28 4.59
N THR A 186 -0.01 11.69 3.90
CA THR A 186 -0.93 12.39 3.02
C THR A 186 -2.37 12.16 3.44
N GLU A 187 -3.20 13.18 3.26
CA GLU A 187 -4.61 13.16 3.58
C GLU A 187 -5.42 13.41 2.31
N TYR A 188 -6.61 12.82 2.23
CA TYR A 188 -7.57 13.05 1.16
C TYR A 188 -8.51 14.18 1.54
N HIS A 189 -8.54 15.21 0.70
CA HIS A 189 -9.41 16.37 0.86
C HIS A 189 -10.53 16.32 -0.17
N TYR A 190 -11.75 16.21 0.31
CA TYR A 190 -12.97 16.24 -0.51
C TYR A 190 -13.63 17.61 -0.39
N SER A 191 -14.02 18.14 -1.54
CA SER A 191 -14.71 19.43 -1.64
C SER A 191 -15.81 19.38 -2.71
N TRP A 192 -16.85 20.18 -2.58
CA TRP A 192 -18.03 20.13 -3.43
C TRP A 192 -18.49 21.52 -3.85
N ALA A 193 -18.97 21.62 -5.10
CA ALA A 193 -19.62 22.80 -5.64
C ALA A 193 -21.00 22.42 -6.22
N PRO A 194 -22.08 23.11 -5.80
CA PRO A 194 -23.44 22.81 -6.26
C PRO A 194 -23.65 23.20 -7.73
N GLY A 195 -24.57 22.52 -8.39
CA GLY A 195 -25.04 22.86 -9.74
C GLY A 195 -25.05 21.67 -10.68
N VAL A 196 -25.50 21.88 -11.92
CA VAL A 196 -25.42 20.83 -12.93
C VAL A 196 -23.95 20.62 -13.31
N PRO A 197 -23.40 19.40 -13.20
CA PRO A 197 -22.00 19.16 -13.55
C PRO A 197 -21.70 19.57 -15.00
N GLY A 198 -20.57 20.24 -15.23
CA GLY A 198 -20.09 20.61 -16.57
C GLY A 198 -20.72 21.85 -17.22
N THR A 199 -21.70 22.51 -16.59
CA THR A 199 -22.36 23.69 -17.19
C THR A 199 -21.63 25.01 -16.95
N LYS A 200 -20.84 25.12 -15.89
CA LYS A 200 -20.10 26.34 -15.51
C LYS A 200 -18.64 26.01 -15.25
N LYS A 201 -17.74 26.91 -15.66
CA LYS A 201 -16.33 26.88 -15.22
C LYS A 201 -16.26 27.24 -13.74
N LEU A 202 -15.81 26.30 -12.92
CA LEU A 202 -15.68 26.45 -11.47
C LEU A 202 -14.25 26.89 -11.11
N ASN A 203 -14.15 27.81 -10.16
CA ASN A 203 -12.90 28.25 -9.54
C ASN A 203 -12.73 27.61 -8.16
N GLU A 204 -11.53 27.71 -7.58
CA GLU A 204 -11.24 27.19 -6.24
C GLU A 204 -12.19 27.71 -5.15
N SER A 205 -12.64 28.97 -5.26
CA SER A 205 -13.57 29.60 -4.31
C SER A 205 -14.99 29.05 -4.35
N ASP A 206 -15.37 28.36 -5.43
CA ASP A 206 -16.72 27.79 -5.57
C ASP A 206 -16.88 26.48 -4.79
N PHE A 207 -15.76 25.87 -4.38
CA PHE A 207 -15.74 24.60 -3.68
C PHE A 207 -15.81 24.80 -2.16
N LYS A 208 -16.79 24.16 -1.54
CA LYS A 208 -16.91 24.04 -0.08
C LYS A 208 -16.22 22.75 0.39
N ALA A 209 -15.47 22.83 1.47
CA ALA A 209 -14.86 21.63 2.07
C ALA A 209 -15.96 20.68 2.58
N LEU A 210 -15.86 19.40 2.21
CA LEU A 210 -16.77 18.35 2.65
C LEU A 210 -16.15 17.57 3.81
N VAL A 211 -14.98 16.98 3.58
CA VAL A 211 -14.27 16.17 4.58
C VAL A 211 -12.79 16.07 4.25
N VAL A 212 -11.97 16.01 5.29
CA VAL A 212 -10.56 15.63 5.22
C VAL A 212 -10.41 14.32 5.98
N THR A 213 -9.85 13.31 5.35
CA THR A 213 -9.75 11.97 5.91
C THR A 213 -8.52 11.23 5.37
N ASP A 214 -8.03 10.26 6.12
CA ASP A 214 -7.02 9.30 5.63
C ASP A 214 -7.65 8.28 4.65
N ASP A 215 -8.98 8.14 4.67
CA ASP A 215 -9.71 7.22 3.81
C ASP A 215 -9.77 7.73 2.35
N SER A 216 -9.42 6.84 1.42
CA SER A 216 -9.38 7.15 -0.01
C SER A 216 -10.75 7.19 -0.68
N SER A 217 -11.83 6.98 0.08
CA SER A 217 -13.19 6.93 -0.43
C SER A 217 -14.17 7.54 0.56
N VAL A 218 -15.10 8.34 0.05
CA VAL A 218 -16.20 8.91 0.82
C VAL A 218 -17.52 8.38 0.27
N VAL A 219 -18.43 8.05 1.16
CA VAL A 219 -19.76 7.55 0.84
C VAL A 219 -20.78 8.64 1.15
N LEU A 220 -21.51 9.09 0.13
CA LEU A 220 -22.63 10.01 0.26
C LEU A 220 -23.91 9.19 0.38
N ASN A 221 -24.65 9.35 1.47
CA ASN A 221 -25.86 8.59 1.77
C ASN A 221 -27.09 9.49 1.73
N GLN A 222 -28.24 8.89 1.40
CA GLN A 222 -29.54 9.59 1.38
C GLN A 222 -29.50 10.83 0.49
N LEU A 223 -28.97 10.68 -0.72
CA LEU A 223 -28.68 11.79 -1.61
C LEU A 223 -29.94 12.57 -1.98
N HIS A 224 -29.88 13.89 -1.89
CA HIS A 224 -30.92 14.78 -2.40
C HIS A 224 -30.54 15.34 -3.78
N VAL A 225 -31.55 15.70 -4.58
CA VAL A 225 -31.31 16.35 -5.90
C VAL A 225 -30.50 17.64 -5.77
N ALA A 226 -30.63 18.35 -4.65
CA ALA A 226 -29.84 19.56 -4.35
C ALA A 226 -28.34 19.29 -4.13
N GLU A 227 -27.95 18.05 -3.82
CA GLU A 227 -26.55 17.64 -3.64
C GLU A 227 -25.86 17.26 -4.96
N GLN A 228 -26.61 17.31 -6.07
CA GLN A 228 -26.05 17.28 -7.42
C GLN A 228 -24.98 18.37 -7.57
N GLY A 229 -23.85 18.00 -8.15
CA GLY A 229 -22.74 18.92 -8.28
C GLY A 229 -21.43 18.29 -8.69
N THR A 230 -20.43 19.15 -8.69
CA THR A 230 -19.06 18.78 -8.99
C THR A 230 -18.33 18.54 -7.67
N TYR A 231 -17.99 17.28 -7.41
CA TYR A 231 -17.15 16.90 -6.29
C TYR A 231 -15.70 16.83 -6.75
N ARG A 232 -14.79 17.15 -5.84
CA ARG A 232 -13.36 17.11 -6.12
C ARG A 232 -12.67 16.46 -4.97
N CYS A 233 -11.79 15.52 -5.30
CA CYS A 233 -10.86 14.95 -4.35
C CYS A 233 -9.45 15.38 -4.69
N SER A 234 -8.66 15.66 -3.66
CA SER A 234 -7.22 15.88 -3.79
C SER A 234 -6.45 15.15 -2.70
N LEU A 235 -5.38 14.47 -3.08
CA LEU A 235 -4.42 13.89 -2.16
C LEU A 235 -3.32 14.90 -1.89
N GLN A 236 -3.21 15.35 -0.65
CA GLN A 236 -2.30 16.41 -0.27
C GLN A 236 -1.30 15.95 0.79
N GLY A 237 -0.06 16.41 0.68
CA GLY A 237 0.91 16.31 1.76
C GLY A 237 0.76 17.45 2.76
N ARG A 238 1.31 17.29 3.97
CA ARG A 238 1.31 18.32 5.03
C ARG A 238 1.87 19.68 4.61
N ASN A 239 2.77 19.67 3.62
CA ASN A 239 3.40 20.88 3.09
C ASN A 239 2.52 21.58 2.02
N GLY A 240 1.25 21.18 1.86
CA GLY A 240 0.32 21.71 0.86
C GLY A 240 0.60 21.23 -0.57
N THR A 241 1.52 20.27 -0.76
CA THR A 241 1.80 19.69 -2.08
C THR A 241 0.62 18.80 -2.48
N VAL A 242 0.01 19.10 -3.63
CA VAL A 242 -1.03 18.27 -4.24
C VAL A 242 -0.36 17.19 -5.09
N PHE A 243 -0.49 15.93 -4.67
CA PHE A 243 0.05 14.79 -5.40
C PHE A 243 -0.92 14.29 -6.46
N TYR A 244 -2.22 14.31 -6.16
CA TYR A 244 -3.26 13.82 -7.03
C TYR A 244 -4.50 14.69 -6.88
N ARG A 245 -5.22 14.90 -7.98
CA ARG A 245 -6.50 15.60 -7.98
C ARG A 245 -7.41 14.96 -9.01
N VAL A 246 -8.69 14.83 -8.67
CA VAL A 246 -9.71 14.23 -9.54
C VAL A 246 -11.05 14.90 -9.31
N THR A 247 -11.86 14.94 -10.36
CA THR A 247 -13.22 15.46 -10.30
C THR A 247 -14.23 14.33 -10.44
N PHE A 248 -15.29 14.36 -9.64
CA PHE A 248 -16.47 13.51 -9.81
C PHE A 248 -17.66 14.39 -10.17
N LEU A 249 -18.34 14.03 -11.26
CA LEU A 249 -19.52 14.73 -11.77
C LEU A 249 -20.76 13.96 -11.30
N LEU A 250 -21.31 14.34 -10.15
CA LEU A 250 -22.46 13.66 -9.56
C LEU A 250 -23.75 14.21 -10.14
N THR A 251 -24.57 13.33 -10.73
CA THR A 251 -25.94 13.60 -11.15
C THR A 251 -26.90 12.77 -10.29
N VAL A 252 -27.94 13.41 -9.74
CA VAL A 252 -28.94 12.75 -8.90
C VAL A 252 -30.28 12.74 -9.61
N ALA A 253 -30.80 11.57 -9.93
CA ALA A 253 -32.11 11.41 -10.55
C ALA A 253 -33.21 11.50 -9.48
N PRO A 254 -34.21 12.39 -9.63
CA PRO A 254 -35.35 12.43 -8.72
C PRO A 254 -36.12 11.11 -8.79
N VAL A 255 -36.54 10.59 -7.63
CA VAL A 255 -37.45 9.43 -7.61
C VAL A 255 -38.82 9.93 -8.08
N PRO A 256 -39.47 9.28 -9.07
CA PRO A 256 -40.80 9.67 -9.49
C PRO A 256 -41.76 9.61 -8.30
N GLU A 257 -42.42 10.71 -7.97
CA GLU A 257 -43.54 10.66 -7.02
C GLU A 257 -44.55 9.63 -7.53
N PRO A 258 -45.00 8.68 -6.71
CA PRO A 258 -46.08 7.80 -7.11
C PRO A 258 -47.28 8.68 -7.42
N THR A 259 -47.69 8.66 -8.69
CA THR A 259 -48.93 9.28 -9.14
C THR A 259 -50.04 8.74 -8.24
N LEU A 260 -50.58 9.61 -7.37
CA LEU A 260 -51.77 9.32 -6.58
C LEU A 260 -52.86 8.88 -7.56
N ARG A 261 -53.08 7.57 -7.67
CA ARG A 261 -54.24 7.05 -8.38
C ARG A 261 -55.46 7.64 -7.67
N PRO A 262 -56.42 8.25 -8.39
CA PRO A 262 -57.64 8.72 -7.77
C PRO A 262 -58.29 7.52 -7.09
N VAL A 263 -58.49 7.62 -5.78
CA VAL A 263 -59.28 6.66 -5.02
C VAL A 263 -60.67 6.66 -5.67
N VAL A 264 -61.02 5.56 -6.33
CA VAL A 264 -62.38 5.31 -6.78
C VAL A 264 -63.22 5.18 -5.53
N THR A 265 -63.95 6.25 -5.17
CA THR A 265 -64.96 6.21 -4.11
C THR A 265 -66.07 5.26 -4.53
N LEU A 266 -66.14 4.09 -3.87
CA LEU A 266 -67.33 3.24 -3.91
C LEU A 266 -68.48 3.93 -3.14
N PRO A 267 -69.75 3.68 -3.52
CA PRO A 267 -70.90 4.26 -2.83
C PRO A 267 -71.06 3.67 -1.43
N SER A 268 -71.43 4.54 -0.49
CA SER A 268 -71.71 4.22 0.91
C SER A 268 -72.89 3.26 1.06
N LEU A 269 -72.67 2.11 1.71
CA LEU A 269 -73.73 1.22 2.23
C LEU A 269 -73.97 1.47 3.73
N PRO A 270 -75.20 1.20 4.22
CA PRO A 270 -75.69 1.75 5.47
C PRO A 270 -75.23 0.99 6.72
N HIS A 271 -75.29 1.75 7.81
CA HIS A 271 -75.00 1.44 9.20
C HIS A 271 -75.62 0.12 9.69
N GLY A 272 -74.80 -0.72 10.33
CA GLY A 272 -75.21 -1.95 11.00
C GLY A 272 -74.12 -2.40 11.98
N ASP A 273 -74.49 -2.44 13.26
CA ASP A 273 -73.61 -2.46 14.42
C ASP A 273 -72.82 -3.75 14.67
N ASN A 274 -71.70 -3.54 15.39
CA ASN A 274 -71.01 -4.42 16.34
C ASN A 274 -70.49 -5.77 15.84
N TYR A 275 -69.15 -5.91 15.75
CA TYR A 275 -68.37 -6.89 16.51
C TYR A 275 -66.85 -6.66 16.35
N SER A 276 -66.17 -6.54 17.49
CA SER A 276 -64.75 -6.88 17.74
C SER A 276 -63.63 -6.01 17.13
N THR A 277 -63.18 -5.03 17.91
CA THR A 277 -61.90 -4.33 17.75
C THR A 277 -60.75 -5.25 18.17
N PHE A 278 -60.02 -5.82 17.21
CA PHE A 278 -58.71 -6.42 17.47
C PHE A 278 -57.68 -5.29 17.61
N HIS A 279 -57.30 -4.99 18.85
CA HIS A 279 -56.21 -4.05 19.17
C HIS A 279 -54.85 -4.75 19.00
N PRO A 280 -53.88 -4.17 18.23
CA PRO A 280 -52.54 -4.75 18.09
C PRO A 280 -51.63 -4.55 19.32
N GLU A 281 -52.10 -3.89 20.37
CA GLU A 281 -51.26 -3.48 21.51
C GLU A 281 -51.16 -4.53 22.62
N ASP A 282 -52.10 -5.48 22.71
CA ASP A 282 -52.08 -6.53 23.75
C ASP A 282 -51.08 -7.66 23.49
N LEU A 283 -50.53 -7.75 22.27
CA LEU A 283 -49.54 -8.78 21.89
C LEU A 283 -48.09 -8.29 21.95
N LEU A 284 -47.86 -6.98 21.96
CA LEU A 284 -46.52 -6.39 21.94
C LEU A 284 -45.83 -6.45 23.31
N VAL A 285 -46.58 -6.22 24.39
CA VAL A 285 -46.03 -6.22 25.77
C VAL A 285 -45.50 -7.60 26.20
N PRO A 286 -46.23 -8.72 25.98
CA PRO A 286 -45.72 -10.05 26.29
C PRO A 286 -44.50 -10.43 25.45
N LEU A 287 -44.47 -9.99 24.19
CA LEU A 287 -43.42 -10.33 23.23
C LEU A 287 -42.11 -9.59 23.55
N ILE A 288 -42.19 -8.30 23.93
CA ILE A 288 -41.04 -7.54 24.44
C ILE A 288 -40.53 -8.13 25.76
N ALA A 289 -41.43 -8.54 26.67
CA ALA A 289 -41.05 -9.18 27.93
C ALA A 289 -40.33 -10.52 27.70
N MET A 290 -40.79 -11.34 26.77
CA MET A 290 -40.11 -12.59 26.42
C MET A 290 -38.75 -12.36 25.75
N VAL A 291 -38.64 -11.42 24.81
CA VAL A 291 -37.37 -11.12 24.14
C VAL A 291 -36.33 -10.59 25.13
N THR A 292 -36.73 -9.70 26.04
CA THR A 292 -35.83 -9.15 27.07
C THR A 292 -35.39 -10.23 28.07
N ALA A 293 -36.27 -11.12 28.50
CA ALA A 293 -35.91 -12.25 29.37
C ALA A 293 -34.91 -13.21 28.68
N MET A 294 -35.12 -13.51 27.40
CA MET A 294 -34.22 -14.37 26.62
C MET A 294 -32.85 -13.72 26.41
N SER A 295 -32.79 -12.42 26.12
CA SER A 295 -31.53 -11.69 25.98
C SER A 295 -30.72 -11.67 27.29
N LEU A 296 -31.38 -11.47 28.43
CA LEU A 296 -30.71 -11.48 29.73
C LEU A 296 -30.15 -12.87 30.09
N ALA A 297 -30.88 -13.94 29.79
CA ALA A 297 -30.40 -15.31 30.01
C ALA A 297 -29.15 -15.62 29.19
N VAL A 298 -29.09 -15.16 27.93
CA VAL A 298 -27.92 -15.34 27.06
C VAL A 298 -26.71 -14.55 27.58
N ILE A 299 -26.90 -13.31 28.04
CA ILE A 299 -25.82 -12.48 28.59
C ILE A 299 -25.25 -13.09 29.88
N ILE A 300 -26.10 -13.60 30.76
CA ILE A 300 -25.67 -14.28 31.99
C ILE A 300 -24.91 -15.58 31.64
N GLY A 301 -25.39 -16.36 30.67
CA GLY A 301 -24.69 -17.55 30.19
C GLY A 301 -23.30 -17.23 29.64
N LEU A 302 -23.18 -16.20 28.80
CA LEU A 302 -21.89 -15.76 28.23
C LEU A 302 -20.91 -15.26 29.28
N THR A 303 -21.38 -14.50 30.28
CA THR A 303 -20.52 -14.00 31.36
C THR A 303 -20.00 -15.11 32.25
N VAL A 304 -20.81 -16.13 32.55
CA VAL A 304 -20.37 -17.33 33.29
C VAL A 304 -19.34 -18.14 32.47
N VAL A 305 -19.57 -18.35 31.18
CA VAL A 305 -18.64 -19.07 30.30
C VAL A 305 -17.30 -18.33 30.19
N LEU A 306 -17.33 -17.02 29.98
CA LEU A 306 -16.12 -16.19 29.93
C LEU A 306 -15.39 -16.20 31.29
N GLY A 307 -16.12 -16.13 32.40
CA GLY A 307 -15.56 -16.26 33.74
C GLY A 307 -14.88 -17.61 33.98
N MET A 308 -15.51 -18.71 33.56
CA MET A 308 -14.93 -20.04 33.62
C MET A 308 -13.66 -20.15 32.75
N MET A 309 -13.69 -19.65 31.51
CA MET A 309 -12.52 -19.65 30.63
C MET A 309 -11.36 -18.83 31.21
N MET A 310 -11.63 -17.67 31.81
CA MET A 310 -10.62 -16.86 32.48
C MET A 310 -10.05 -17.55 33.73
N SER A 311 -10.90 -18.23 34.51
CA SER A 311 -10.45 -19.00 35.67
C SER A 311 -9.56 -20.19 35.27
N GLN A 312 -9.91 -20.89 34.18
CA GLN A 312 -9.10 -21.98 33.63
C GLN A 312 -7.76 -21.47 33.11
N ARG A 313 -7.73 -20.32 32.41
CA ARG A 313 -6.48 -19.69 31.97
C ARG A 313 -5.58 -19.27 33.14
N ARG A 314 -6.15 -18.73 34.22
CA ARG A 314 -5.38 -18.40 35.43
C ARG A 314 -4.83 -19.66 36.10
N ALA A 315 -5.62 -20.73 36.19
CA ALA A 315 -5.17 -22.00 36.76
C ALA A 315 -4.04 -22.65 35.92
N THR A 316 -4.09 -22.56 34.59
CA THR A 316 -3.00 -23.07 33.73
C THR A 316 -1.74 -22.22 33.82
N GLU A 317 -1.85 -20.88 33.91
CA GLU A 317 -0.71 -19.99 34.14
C GLU A 317 -0.05 -20.22 35.51
N GLU A 318 -0.83 -20.38 36.58
CA GLU A 318 -0.28 -20.70 37.91
C GLU A 318 0.44 -22.05 37.92
N ARG A 319 -0.10 -23.05 37.22
CA ARG A 319 0.54 -24.36 37.09
C ARG A 319 1.86 -24.26 36.32
N ARG A 320 1.92 -23.45 35.26
CA ARG A 320 3.14 -23.18 34.50
C ARG A 320 4.21 -22.48 35.35
N ARG A 321 3.83 -21.45 36.11
CA ARG A 321 4.74 -20.76 37.04
C ARG A 321 5.29 -21.68 38.13
N ARG A 322 4.48 -22.61 38.65
CA ARG A 322 4.95 -23.62 39.62
C ARG A 322 5.96 -24.59 39.00
N THR A 323 5.75 -25.03 37.75
CA THR A 323 6.71 -25.90 37.04
C THR A 323 8.03 -25.17 36.75
N GLU A 324 7.97 -23.91 36.31
CA GLU A 324 9.16 -23.08 36.07
C GLU A 324 9.96 -22.83 37.35
N ARG A 325 9.28 -22.61 38.49
CA ARG A 325 9.91 -22.45 39.81
C ARG A 325 10.54 -23.74 40.34
N LYS A 326 9.98 -24.91 39.99
CA LYS A 326 10.52 -26.22 40.38
C LYS A 326 11.76 -26.58 39.54
N ASN A 327 11.78 -26.18 38.27
CA ASN A 327 12.94 -26.39 37.39
C ASN A 327 14.13 -25.50 37.76
N THR A 328 13.88 -24.28 38.25
CA THR A 328 14.93 -23.36 38.74
C THR A 328 15.51 -23.76 40.10
N LEU A 329 14.76 -24.49 40.94
CA LEU A 329 15.28 -25.00 42.21
C LEU A 329 16.15 -26.26 42.04
N ASN A 330 15.98 -27.01 40.94
CA ASN A 330 16.76 -28.22 40.63
C ASN A 330 18.05 -27.94 39.83
N THR A 331 18.38 -26.67 39.59
CA THR A 331 19.57 -26.22 38.82
C THR A 331 20.58 -25.43 39.65
N VAL A 332 20.47 -25.48 40.99
CA VAL A 332 21.46 -24.92 41.94
C VAL A 332 22.20 -26.03 42.65
#